data_AF-A0A382Q6N4-F1
#
_entry.id   AF-A0A382Q6N4-F1
#
_cell.length_a   1.000
_cell.length_b   1.000
_cell.length_c   1.000
_cell.angle_alpha   90.00
_cell.angle_beta   90.00
_cell.angle_gamma   90.00
#
_symmetry.space_group_name_H-M   'P 1'
#
loop_
_entity.id
_entity.type
_entity.pdbx_description
1 polymer ?
#
loop_
_entity_poly.entity_id
_entity_poly.type
_entity_poly.pdbx_seq_one_letter_code
_entity_poly.pdbx_strand_id
1 'polypeptide(L)' 'MANLILFTGKGGVGKTTISAATAMHHAQENRRTILISSDPAHSTDDTLG' A
#
# COMPACT_ATOMS: atom_id res chain seq x y z
N MET A 1 -14.24 -5.95 -13.07
CA MET A 1 -14.46 -4.89 -12.06
C MET A 1 -13.12 -4.59 -11.39
N ALA A 2 -12.82 -3.34 -11.09
CA ALA A 2 -11.61 -2.97 -10.34
C ALA A 2 -11.93 -2.98 -8.84
N ASN A 3 -11.04 -3.56 -8.02
CA ASN A 3 -11.18 -3.60 -6.57
C ASN A 3 -10.35 -2.47 -5.95
N LEU A 4 -11.00 -1.61 -5.15
CA LEU A 4 -10.33 -0.52 -4.42
C LEU A 4 -10.26 -0.88 -2.93
N ILE A 5 -9.05 -0.86 -2.36
CA ILE A 5 -8.81 -1.08 -0.93
C ILE A 5 -8.20 0.21 -0.37
N LEU A 6 -8.82 0.76 0.68
CA LEU A 6 -8.41 2.02 1.31
C LEU A 6 -7.91 1.74 2.74
N PHE A 7 -6.66 2.12 3.02
CA PHE A 7 -6.07 2.03 4.35
C PHE A 7 -6.08 3.40 5.01
N THR A 8 -6.88 3.56 6.07
CA THR A 8 -7.03 4.82 6.83
C THR A 8 -6.76 4.60 8.33
N GLY A 9 -6.51 5.68 9.05
CA GLY A 9 -6.16 5.65 10.48
C GLY A 9 -5.18 6.74 10.87
N LYS A 10 -4.92 6.85 12.18
CA LYS A 10 -4.00 7.85 12.76
C LYS A 10 -2.57 7.71 12.22
N GLY A 11 -1.72 8.72 12.46
CA GLY A 11 -0.29 8.64 12.14
C GLY A 11 0.40 7.48 12.89
N GLY A 12 1.36 6.82 12.25
CA GLY A 12 2.18 5.77 12.90
C GLY A 12 1.52 4.40 13.12
N VAL A 13 0.27 4.18 12.71
CA VAL A 13 -0.43 2.89 12.93
C VAL A 13 -0.07 1.78 11.92
N GLY A 14 0.92 2.01 11.04
CA GLY A 14 1.39 1.00 10.06
C GLY A 14 0.62 0.93 8.74
N LYS A 15 -0.16 1.96 8.38
CA LYS A 15 -0.94 2.01 7.12
C LYS A 15 -0.10 1.76 5.87
N THR A 16 1.06 2.40 5.78
CA THR A 16 1.98 2.27 4.65
C THR A 16 2.50 0.85 4.51
N THR A 17 2.93 0.26 5.64
CA THR A 17 3.43 -1.11 5.71
C THR A 17 2.37 -2.12 5.23
N ILE A 18 1.14 -2.03 5.75
CA ILE A 18 0.09 -2.98 5.37
C ILE A 18 -0.40 -2.75 3.92
N SER A 19 -0.43 -1.51 3.46
CA SER A 19 -0.79 -1.18 2.07
C SER A 19 0.23 -1.76 1.09
N ALA A 20 1.52 -1.62 1.38
CA ALA A 20 2.60 -2.21 0.58
C ALA A 20 2.54 -3.74 0.58
N ALA A 21 2.41 -4.36 1.76
CA ALA A 21 2.29 -5.81 1.88
C ALA A 21 1.08 -6.38 1.10
N THR A 22 -0.07 -5.69 1.17
CA THR A 22 -1.28 -6.09 0.44
C THR A 22 -1.08 -5.97 -1.07
N ALA A 23 -0.47 -4.88 -1.53
CA ALA A 23 -0.18 -4.68 -2.95
C ALA A 23 0.80 -5.75 -3.49
N MET A 24 1.86 -6.05 -2.74
CA MET A 24 2.83 -7.08 -3.07
C MET A 24 2.19 -8.47 -3.14
N HIS A 25 1.35 -8.82 -2.17
CA HIS A 25 0.61 -10.08 -2.17
C HIS A 25 -0.24 -10.25 -3.44
N HIS A 26 -1.02 -9.23 -3.82
CA HIS A 26 -1.83 -9.32 -5.04
C HIS A 26 -1.01 -9.29 -6.33
N ALA A 27 0.10 -8.56 -6.36
CA ALA A 27 1.03 -8.62 -7.49
C ALA A 27 1.63 -10.02 -7.67
N GLN A 28 1.99 -10.69 -6.56
CA GLN A 28 2.48 -12.09 -6.56
C GLN A 28 1.43 -13.09 -7.04
N GLU A 29 0.14 -12.81 -6.82
CA GLU A 29 -0.98 -13.59 -7.38
C GLU A 29 -1.24 -13.30 -8.87
N ASN A 30 -0.32 -12.61 -9.57
CA ASN A 30 -0.45 -12.17 -10.96
C ASN A 30 -1.64 -11.22 -11.21
N ARG A 31 -2.11 -10.51 -10.18
CA ARG A 31 -3.13 -9.47 -10.35
C ARG A 31 -2.46 -8.16 -10.71
N ARG A 32 -3.01 -7.48 -11.72
CA ARG A 32 -2.61 -6.11 -12.05
C ARG A 32 -2.94 -5.21 -10.86
N THR A 33 -1.89 -4.80 -10.13
CA THR A 33 -2.00 -4.11 -8.85
C THR A 33 -1.32 -2.75 -8.93
N ILE A 34 -1.94 -1.72 -8.37
CA ILE A 34 -1.40 -0.37 -8.28
C ILE A 34 -1.44 0.02 -6.80
N LEU A 35 -0.28 0.41 -6.25
CA LEU A 35 -0.17 0.99 -4.93
C LEU A 35 -0.15 2.52 -5.07
N ILE A 36 -1.01 3.21 -4.33
CA ILE A 36 -1.09 4.67 -4.32
C ILE A 36 -0.93 5.13 -2.87
N SER A 37 -0.01 6.06 -2.63
CA SER A 37 0.13 6.75 -1.35
C SER A 37 -0.25 8.22 -1.54
N SER A 38 -1.07 8.75 -0.63
CA SER A 38 -1.36 10.18 -0.53
C SER A 38 -0.65 10.83 0.66
N ASP A 39 0.23 10.10 1.35
CA ASP A 39 1.00 10.61 2.48
C ASP A 39 2.14 11.51 1.96
N PRO A 40 2.30 12.75 2.45
CA PRO A 40 3.45 13.59 2.11
C PRO A 40 4.80 13.00 2.60
N ALA A 41 4.80 12.03 3.51
CA ALA A 41 6.01 11.37 3.98
C ALA A 41 6.54 10.32 2.99
N HIS A 42 7.87 10.19 2.89
CA HIS A 42 8.58 9.20 2.05
C HIS A 42 8.42 7.73 2.52
N SER A 43 7.54 7.46 3.48
CA SER A 43 7.35 6.15 4.10
C SER A 43 7.09 5.00 3.12
N THR A 44 6.51 5.29 1.93
CA THR A 44 6.26 4.27 0.90
C THR A 44 7.55 3.81 0.24
N ASP A 45 8.47 4.74 -0.02
CA ASP A 45 9.79 4.47 -0.58
C ASP A 45 10.62 3.66 0.43
N ASP A 46 10.67 4.11 1.68
CA ASP A 46 11.33 3.40 2.79
C ASP A 46 10.84 1.95 2.97
N THR A 47 9.56 1.69 2.68
CA THR A 47 8.95 0.36 2.83
C THR A 47 9.28 -0.57 1.66
N LEU A 48 9.51 -0.02 0.46
CA LEU A 48 9.72 -0.80 -0.75
C LEU A 48 11.20 -0.92 -1.17
N GLY A 49 12.06 -0.03 -0.65
CA GLY A 49 13.50 -0.02 -0.89
C GLY A 49 13.92 0.93 -1.98
#